data_AF-A0A5C7QAG7-F1
#
_entry.id   AF-A0A5C7QAG7-F1
#
_cell.length_a   1.000
_cell.length_b   1.000
_cell.length_c   1.000
_cell.angle_alpha   90.00
_cell.angle_beta   90.00
_cell.angle_gamma   90.00
#
_symmetry.space_group_name_H-M   'P 1'
#
loop_
_entity.id
_entity.type
_entity.pdbx_description
1 polymer ?
#
loop_
_entity_poly.entity_id
_entity_poly.type
_entity_poly.pdbx_seq_one_letter_code
_entity_poly.pdbx_strand_id
1 'polypeptide(L)' 'MNQDDLKRAVARAAIDHLEPGALVGVGGGPTVTFFTDALGAGRDRVAGGV' A
#
# COMPACT_ATOMS: atom_id res chain seq x y z
N MET A 1 -9.02 7.48 -17.12
CA MET A 1 -8.73 6.64 -15.93
C MET A 1 -8.74 5.20 -16.37
N ASN A 2 -7.61 4.53 -16.35
CA ASN A 2 -7.52 3.10 -16.60
C ASN A 2 -7.55 2.33 -15.26
N GLN A 3 -7.81 1.03 -15.31
CA GLN A 3 -7.91 0.16 -14.13
C GLN A 3 -6.67 0.26 -13.22
N ASP A 4 -5.48 0.48 -13.78
CA ASP A 4 -4.25 0.64 -13.01
C ASP A 4 -4.14 2.00 -12.30
N ASP A 5 -4.74 3.07 -12.84
CA ASP A 5 -4.84 4.36 -12.14
C ASP A 5 -5.71 4.22 -10.89
N LEU A 6 -6.82 3.49 -11.00
CA LEU A 6 -7.70 3.20 -9.86
C LEU A 6 -6.99 2.38 -8.79
N LYS A 7 -6.21 1.35 -9.19
CA LYS A 7 -5.41 0.55 -8.26
C LYS A 7 -4.38 1.41 -7.52
N ARG A 8 -3.68 2.31 -8.22
CA ARG A 8 -2.72 3.23 -7.60
C ARG A 8 -3.39 4.21 -6.63
N ALA A 9 -4.54 4.77 -7.01
CA ALA A 9 -5.28 5.70 -6.16
C ALA A 9 -5.74 5.03 -4.85
N VAL A 10 -6.29 3.81 -4.95
CA VAL A 10 -6.71 3.02 -3.77
C VAL A 10 -5.51 2.66 -2.90
N ALA A 11 -4.41 2.21 -3.51
CA ALA A 11 -3.18 1.88 -2.79
C ALA A 11 -2.64 3.08 -2.00
N ARG A 12 -2.68 4.29 -2.59
CA ARG A 12 -2.23 5.51 -1.91
C ARG A 12 -3.15 5.90 -0.76
N ALA A 13 -4.47 5.88 -0.97
CA ALA A 13 -5.44 6.21 0.06
C ALA A 13 -5.40 5.23 1.24
N ALA A 14 -5.13 3.94 0.99
CA ALA A 14 -5.01 2.93 2.03
C ALA A 14 -3.86 3.23 3.02
N ILE A 15 -2.79 3.90 2.59
CA ILE A 15 -1.66 4.25 3.46
C ILE A 15 -2.05 5.30 4.51
N ASP A 16 -2.96 6.22 4.16
CA ASP A 16 -3.42 7.26 5.08
C ASP A 16 -4.25 6.69 6.23
N HIS A 17 -4.71 5.43 6.12
CA HIS A 17 -5.42 4.70 7.17
C HIS A 17 -4.52 3.80 8.03
N LEU A 18 -3.20 3.76 7.76
CA LEU A 18 -2.28 2.91 8.49
C LEU A 18 -1.72 3.64 9.71
N GLU A 19 -1.87 3.00 10.87
CA GLU A 19 -1.27 3.49 12.10
C GLU A 19 0.26 3.27 12.07
N PRO A 20 1.04 4.23 12.59
CA PRO A 20 2.48 4.09 12.66
C PRO A 20 2.93 2.82 13.39
N GLY A 21 3.76 2.02 12.74
CA GLY A 21 4.26 0.76 13.32
C GLY A 21 3.25 -0.40 13.35
N ALA A 22 2.07 -0.24 12.73
CA ALA A 22 1.12 -1.34 12.58
C ALA A 22 1.67 -2.45 11.66
N LEU A 23 1.41 -3.70 12.03
CA LEU A 23 1.66 -4.87 11.19
C LEU A 23 0.47 -5.05 10.23
N VAL A 24 0.74 -4.97 8.93
CA VAL A 24 -0.28 -5.08 7.89
C VAL A 24 -0.08 -6.38 7.12
N GLY A 25 -1.08 -7.27 7.18
CA GLY A 25 -1.12 -8.46 6.35
C GLY A 25 -1.54 -8.11 4.93
N VAL A 26 -0.73 -8.46 3.93
CA VAL A 26 -1.01 -8.17 2.52
C VAL A 26 -1.25 -9.49 1.77
N GLY A 27 -2.31 -9.55 0.97
CA GLY A 27 -2.61 -10.73 0.14
C GLY A 27 -1.66 -10.88 -1.06
N GLY A 28 -1.92 -11.86 -1.93
CA GLY A 28 -1.20 -12.02 -3.20
C GLY A 28 -1.99 -11.47 -4.40
N GLY A 29 -1.34 -10.72 -5.29
CA GLY A 29 -1.94 -10.26 -6.56
C GLY A 29 -1.35 -8.95 -7.10
N PRO A 30 -1.68 -8.55 -8.34
CA PRO A 30 -1.11 -7.36 -8.99
C PRO A 30 -1.48 -6.05 -8.30
N THR A 31 -2.58 -6.01 -7.55
CA THR A 31 -2.98 -4.85 -6.75
C THR A 31 -2.03 -4.62 -5.56
N VAL A 32 -1.46 -5.69 -5.01
CA VAL A 32 -0.54 -5.65 -3.87
C VAL A 32 0.76 -4.98 -4.25
N THR A 33 1.26 -5.20 -5.48
CA THR A 33 2.47 -4.53 -5.98
C THR A 33 2.34 -3.01 -5.92
N PHE A 34 1.18 -2.45 -6.31
CA PHE A 34 0.95 -1.01 -6.23
C PHE A 34 0.88 -0.50 -4.79
N PHE A 35 0.37 -1.31 -3.87
CA PHE A 35 0.32 -0.99 -2.44
C PHE A 35 1.71 -1.00 -1.80
N THR A 36 2.53 -2.01 -2.07
CA THR A 36 3.91 -2.09 -1.59
C THR A 36 4.79 -0.97 -2.16
N ASP A 37 4.61 -0.62 -3.43
CA ASP A 37 5.31 0.51 -4.07
C ASP A 37 4.94 1.84 -3.40
N ALA A 38 3.64 2.05 -3.16
CA ALA A 38 3.15 3.23 -2.45
C ALA A 38 3.66 3.28 -0.99
N LEU A 39 3.75 2.15 -0.29
CA LEU A 39 4.32 2.02 1.05
C LEU A 39 5.83 2.31 1.06
N GLY A 40 6.57 1.81 0.07
CA GLY A 40 7.99 2.07 -0.11
C GLY A 40 8.30 3.56 -0.26
N ALA A 41 7.40 4.32 -0.90
CA ALA A 41 7.50 5.78 -0.99
C ALA A 41 7.22 6.51 0.35
N GLY A 42 6.64 5.83 1.35
CA GLY A 42 6.30 6.36 2.68
C GLY A 42 7.03 5.63 3.83
N ARG A 43 8.21 5.08 3.53
CA ARG A 43 9.01 4.07 4.26
C ARG A 43 9.25 4.27 5.75
N ASP A 44 8.87 5.41 6.32
CA ASP A 44 9.00 5.73 7.73
C ASP A 44 7.74 5.40 8.56
N ARG A 45 6.59 5.17 7.91
CA ARG A 45 5.30 5.07 8.64
C ARG A 45 4.89 3.64 9.02
N VAL A 46 5.28 2.60 8.30
CA VAL A 46 4.67 1.26 8.51
C VAL A 46 5.74 0.19 8.54
N ALA A 47 5.76 -0.63 9.60
CA ALA A 47 6.64 -1.80 9.71
C ALA A 47 6.12 -2.88 8.75
N GLY A 48 6.89 -3.16 7.69
CA GLY A 48 6.48 -4.03 6.59
C GLY A 48 6.07 -5.43 7.03
N GLY A 49 4.94 -5.90 6.49
CA GLY A 49 4.55 -7.32 6.53
C GLY A 49 5.16 -8.05 5.33
N VAL A 50 5.92 -9.11 5.62
CA VAL A 50 6.36 -10.12 4.64
C VAL A 50 5.33 -11.22 4.48
#